data_AF-A0A3S4I8V9-F1
#
_entry.id   AF-A0A3S4I8V9-F1
#
_cell.length_a   1.000
_cell.length_b   1.000
_cell.length_c   1.000
_cell.angle_alpha   90.00
_cell.angle_beta   90.00
_cell.angle_gamma   90.00
#
_symmetry.space_group_name_H-M   'P 1'
#
loop_
_entity.id
_entity.type
_entity.pdbx_description
1 polymer ?
#
loop_
_entity_poly.entity_id
_entity_poly.type
_entity_poly.pdbx_seq_one_letter_code
_entity_poly.pdbx_strand_id
1 'polypeptide(L)'
;MKLAHLPLPAHLSYCTNIHAGDSLAEVEASLDGFLPAIRAHLQEWRALDPAAPFGLGLRLSAQAAETLLDEDALRAFAARLASLRAYVFTINAFPWGNFHQRPVKQAVYQPDWRSSRRLAYTLHCARTLAALLPDGVEGSISTVPLGFAAGIAQPRWRTVCRNCARLCLSSAC
;
A
#
# COMPACT_ATOMS: atom_id res chain seq x y z
N MET A 1 -13.41 15.22 15.71
CA MET A 1 -13.99 14.53 14.54
C MET A 1 -14.94 13.46 15.06
N LYS A 2 -16.27 13.65 14.96
CA LYS A 2 -17.24 12.62 15.36
C LYS A 2 -17.48 11.70 14.16
N LEU A 3 -16.91 10.50 14.19
CA LEU A 3 -17.00 9.49 13.13
C LEU A 3 -18.36 8.76 13.08
N ALA A 4 -19.32 9.17 13.92
CA ALA A 4 -20.56 8.43 14.20
C ALA A 4 -21.63 8.46 13.07
N HIS A 5 -21.35 9.08 11.92
CA HIS A 5 -22.34 9.28 10.84
C HIS A 5 -21.87 8.83 9.45
N LEU A 6 -20.85 7.96 9.36
CA LEU A 6 -20.45 7.43 8.06
C LEU A 6 -21.46 6.35 7.62
N PRO A 7 -22.09 6.49 6.44
CA PRO A 7 -23.15 5.60 5.97
C PRO A 7 -22.65 4.22 5.50
N LEU A 8 -21.33 4.02 5.50
CA LEU A 8 -20.65 2.75 5.21
C LEU A 8 -19.69 2.43 6.36
N PRO A 9 -19.38 1.14 6.62
CA PRO A 9 -18.34 0.78 7.56
C PRO A 9 -17.03 1.46 7.14
N ALA A 10 -16.54 2.36 7.98
CA ALA A 10 -15.35 3.16 7.70
C ALA A 10 -14.19 2.67 8.55
N HIS A 11 -13.04 2.46 7.92
CA HIS A 11 -11.81 2.13 8.61
C HIS A 11 -11.21 3.39 9.24
N LEU A 12 -11.17 3.45 10.58
CA LEU A 12 -10.24 4.38 11.24
C LEU A 12 -8.83 3.84 11.02
N SER A 13 -8.01 4.59 10.30
CA SER A 13 -6.73 4.07 9.81
C SER A 13 -5.57 5.04 9.93
N TYR A 14 -4.37 4.47 10.02
CA TYR A 14 -3.12 5.19 9.88
C TYR A 14 -2.47 4.92 8.51
N CYS A 15 -2.07 5.98 7.81
CA CYS A 15 -1.41 5.88 6.53
C CYS A 15 0.10 6.13 6.66
N THR A 16 0.91 5.21 6.14
CA THR A 16 2.38 5.24 6.24
C THR A 16 3.06 6.03 5.11
N ASN A 17 2.29 6.74 4.27
CA ASN A 17 2.81 7.52 3.14
C ASN A 17 3.87 8.57 3.52
N ILE A 18 3.86 9.05 4.75
CA ILE A 18 4.80 10.07 5.24
C ILE A 18 6.18 9.49 5.62
N HIS A 19 6.29 8.17 5.71
CA HIS A 19 7.49 7.48 6.19
C HIS A 19 8.38 6.99 5.07
N ALA A 20 9.66 6.80 5.42
CA ALA A 20 10.55 5.95 4.65
C ALA A 20 9.94 4.55 4.53
N GLY A 21 10.17 3.93 3.39
CA GLY A 21 9.50 2.69 3.00
C GLY A 21 10.05 2.19 1.67
N ASP A 22 11.32 2.50 1.41
CA ASP A 22 12.01 2.08 0.21
C ASP A 22 12.42 0.60 0.33
N SER A 23 12.62 0.09 1.55
CA SER A 23 12.80 -1.34 1.86
C SER A 23 11.76 -1.87 2.86
N LEU A 24 11.58 -3.20 2.93
CA LEU A 24 10.69 -3.82 3.92
C LEU A 24 11.14 -3.50 5.36
N ALA A 25 12.44 -3.48 5.62
CA ALA A 25 12.98 -3.16 6.94
C ALA A 25 12.64 -1.72 7.39
N GLU A 26 12.63 -0.75 6.46
CA GLU A 26 12.20 0.63 6.77
C GLU A 26 10.70 0.71 7.06
N VAL A 27 9.89 -0.05 6.31
CA VAL A 27 8.44 -0.16 6.54
C VAL A 27 8.19 -0.72 7.95
N GLU A 28 8.84 -1.83 8.28
CA GLU A 28 8.75 -2.47 9.58
C GLU A 28 9.21 -1.55 10.73
N ALA A 29 10.37 -0.91 10.60
CA ALA A 29 10.88 0.01 11.61
C ALA A 29 9.93 1.20 11.83
N SER A 30 9.30 1.71 10.77
CA SER A 30 8.30 2.76 10.88
C SER A 30 7.04 2.27 11.61
N LEU A 31 6.57 1.06 11.32
CA LEU A 31 5.43 0.49 12.03
C LEU A 31 5.72 0.30 13.52
N ASP A 32 6.87 -0.28 13.87
CA ASP A 32 7.27 -0.52 15.26
C ASP A 32 7.45 0.79 16.03
N GLY A 33 8.01 1.82 15.40
CA GLY A 33 8.27 3.11 16.04
C GLY A 33 7.02 3.97 16.27
N PHE A 34 6.08 3.98 15.31
CA PHE A 34 4.97 4.94 15.35
C PHE A 34 3.63 4.32 15.75
N LEU A 35 3.36 3.07 15.37
CA LEU A 35 2.04 2.49 15.52
C LEU A 35 1.61 2.31 16.99
N PRO A 36 2.48 1.84 17.92
CA PRO A 36 2.10 1.73 19.33
C PRO A 36 1.72 3.08 19.94
N ALA A 37 2.48 4.14 19.64
CA ALA A 37 2.23 5.48 20.16
C ALA A 37 0.91 6.05 19.62
N ILE A 38 0.63 5.90 18.32
CA ILE A 38 -0.63 6.33 17.70
C ILE A 38 -1.82 5.61 18.33
N ARG A 39 -1.72 4.28 18.49
CA ARG A 39 -2.79 3.50 19.13
C ARG A 39 -3.06 3.96 20.56
N ALA A 40 -2.01 4.20 21.36
CA ALA A 40 -2.15 4.70 22.72
C ALA A 40 -2.88 6.05 22.77
N HIS A 41 -2.50 7.00 21.90
CA HIS A 41 -3.17 8.31 21.82
C HIS A 41 -4.64 8.18 21.43
N LEU A 42 -4.97 7.31 20.48
CA LEU A 42 -6.36 7.07 20.08
C LEU A 42 -7.18 6.41 21.20
N GLN A 43 -6.57 5.56 22.02
CA GLN A 43 -7.22 4.95 23.19
C GLN A 43 -7.48 5.99 24.30
N GLU A 44 -6.51 6.85 24.59
CA GLU A 44 -6.67 7.97 25.52
C GLU A 44 -7.82 8.90 25.09
N TRP A 45 -7.94 9.15 23.79
CA TRP A 45 -9.04 9.93 23.20
C TRP A 45 -10.36 9.16 23.07
N ARG A 46 -10.40 7.90 23.51
CA ARG A 46 -11.56 6.99 23.40
C ARG A 46 -12.06 6.82 21.95
N ALA A 47 -11.16 6.96 20.99
CA ALA A 47 -11.40 6.78 19.56
C ALA A 47 -11.09 5.35 19.08
N LEU A 48 -10.37 4.56 19.88
CA LEU A 48 -10.02 3.17 19.59
C LEU A 48 -10.19 2.32 20.86
N ASP A 49 -10.89 1.20 20.75
CA ASP A 49 -10.95 0.20 21.82
C ASP A 49 -9.56 -0.44 22.01
N PRO A 50 -9.06 -0.59 23.26
CA PRO A 50 -7.80 -1.26 23.55
C PRO A 50 -7.62 -2.63 22.86
N ALA A 51 -8.69 -3.41 22.72
CA ALA A 51 -8.69 -4.72 22.10
C ALA A 51 -8.88 -4.67 20.58
N ALA A 52 -9.40 -3.57 20.02
CA ALA A 52 -9.68 -3.51 18.59
C ALA A 52 -8.39 -3.48 17.74
N PRO A 53 -8.37 -4.21 16.61
CA PRO A 53 -7.32 -4.07 15.63
C PRO A 53 -7.43 -2.71 14.92
N PHE A 54 -6.30 -2.19 14.44
CA PHE A 54 -6.23 -0.84 13.86
C PHE A 54 -5.85 -0.91 12.38
N GLY A 55 -6.59 -0.18 11.54
CA GLY A 55 -6.43 -0.23 10.10
C GLY A 55 -5.18 0.49 9.62
N LEU A 56 -4.51 -0.09 8.63
CA LEU A 56 -3.33 0.48 8.00
C LEU A 56 -3.54 0.70 6.51
N GLY A 57 -3.16 1.91 6.07
CA GLY A 57 -2.83 2.21 4.69
C GLY A 57 -1.32 2.13 4.49
N LEU A 58 -0.88 1.06 3.85
CA LEU A 58 0.55 0.75 3.71
C LEU A 58 1.13 1.42 2.46
N ARG A 59 2.19 2.22 2.59
CA ARG A 59 3.06 2.56 1.47
C ARG A 59 4.04 1.41 1.29
N LEU A 60 4.01 0.76 0.13
CA LEU A 60 5.08 -0.15 -0.28
C LEU A 60 5.88 0.50 -1.40
N SER A 61 7.15 0.16 -1.51
CA SER A 61 7.95 0.36 -2.71
C SER A 61 7.93 -0.90 -3.56
N ALA A 62 8.43 -0.82 -4.79
CA ALA A 62 8.62 -2.01 -5.63
C ALA A 62 9.58 -3.02 -4.99
N GLN A 63 10.64 -2.54 -4.32
CA GLN A 63 11.59 -3.39 -3.62
C GLN A 63 10.95 -4.10 -2.42
N ALA A 64 10.21 -3.38 -1.58
CA ALA A 64 9.54 -3.97 -0.42
C ALA A 64 8.46 -4.99 -0.86
N ALA A 65 7.70 -4.67 -1.91
CA ALA A 65 6.70 -5.58 -2.47
C ALA A 65 7.34 -6.84 -3.09
N GLU A 66 8.54 -6.72 -3.68
CA GLU A 66 9.31 -7.87 -4.19
C GLU A 66 9.83 -8.75 -3.06
N THR A 67 10.32 -8.17 -1.95
CA THR A 67 10.70 -8.94 -0.75
C THR A 67 9.51 -9.73 -0.21
N LEU A 68 8.30 -9.17 -0.22
CA LEU A 68 7.08 -9.83 0.28
C LEU A 68 6.51 -10.91 -0.66
N LEU A 69 7.18 -11.22 -1.77
CA LEU A 69 6.88 -12.42 -2.55
C LEU A 69 7.46 -13.69 -1.92
N ASP A 70 8.50 -13.54 -1.10
CA ASP A 70 9.03 -14.63 -0.30
C ASP A 70 8.04 -14.96 0.83
N GLU A 71 7.65 -16.23 0.93
CA GLU A 71 6.61 -16.64 1.87
C GLU A 71 7.04 -16.50 3.32
N ASP A 72 8.32 -16.72 3.64
CA ASP A 72 8.83 -16.56 5.00
C ASP A 72 8.84 -15.08 5.41
N ALA A 73 9.28 -14.20 4.51
CA ALA A 73 9.19 -12.76 4.72
C ALA A 73 7.75 -12.28 4.90
N LEU A 74 6.81 -12.78 4.09
CA LEU A 74 5.39 -12.44 4.20
C LEU A 74 4.78 -12.94 5.52
N ARG A 75 5.07 -14.18 5.92
CA ARG A 75 4.63 -14.75 7.21
C ARG A 75 5.19 -13.95 8.39
N ALA A 76 6.46 -13.59 8.34
CA ALA A 76 7.10 -12.78 9.37
C ALA A 76 6.46 -11.38 9.46
N PHE A 77 6.18 -10.75 8.32
CA PHE A 77 5.52 -9.46 8.26
C PHE A 77 4.08 -9.52 8.79
N ALA A 78 3.31 -10.56 8.42
CA ALA A 78 1.97 -10.79 8.94
C ALA A 78 1.96 -11.00 10.46
N ALA A 79 2.91 -11.78 10.98
CA ALA A 79 3.07 -11.99 12.42
C ALA A 79 3.42 -10.68 13.16
N ARG A 80 4.24 -9.81 12.55
CA ARG A 80 4.54 -8.48 13.10
C ARG A 80 3.31 -7.57 13.11
N LEU A 81 2.53 -7.55 12.02
CA LEU A 81 1.26 -6.81 11.99
C LEU A 81 0.30 -7.28 13.10
N ALA A 82 0.20 -8.59 13.31
CA ALA A 82 -0.60 -9.18 14.37
C ALA A 82 -0.11 -8.77 15.78
N SER A 83 1.19 -8.75 16.03
CA SER A 83 1.76 -8.31 17.32
C SER A 83 1.49 -6.83 17.59
N LEU A 84 1.43 -6.01 16.55
CA LEU A 84 1.04 -4.60 16.60
C LEU A 84 -0.48 -4.38 16.64
N ARG A 85 -1.29 -5.45 16.63
CA ARG A 85 -2.76 -5.42 16.53
C ARG A 85 -3.22 -4.58 15.33
N ALA A 86 -2.63 -4.81 14.18
CA ALA A 86 -2.87 -4.04 12.97
C ALA A 86 -3.35 -4.94 11.83
N TYR A 87 -4.14 -4.38 10.92
CA TYR A 87 -4.51 -5.04 9.67
C TYR A 87 -4.33 -4.07 8.50
N VAL A 88 -4.01 -4.62 7.33
CA VAL A 88 -3.86 -3.84 6.10
C VAL A 88 -5.12 -4.02 5.27
N PHE A 89 -5.75 -2.90 4.86
CA PHE A 89 -6.90 -2.92 3.95
C PHE A 89 -6.65 -2.09 2.69
N THR A 90 -5.55 -1.32 2.65
CA THR A 90 -5.17 -0.58 1.46
C THR A 90 -3.67 -0.47 1.32
N ILE A 91 -3.19 -0.58 0.08
CA ILE A 91 -1.79 -0.36 -0.28
C ILE A 91 -1.67 0.82 -1.24
N ASN A 92 -0.80 1.75 -0.90
CA ASN A 92 -0.30 2.76 -1.80
C ASN A 92 0.92 2.24 -2.57
N ALA A 93 0.71 1.89 -3.83
CA ALA A 93 1.70 1.49 -4.81
C ALA A 93 1.98 2.62 -5.83
N PHE A 94 1.86 3.88 -5.43
CA PHE A 94 2.15 5.03 -6.30
C PHE A 94 3.66 5.23 -6.48
N PRO A 95 4.46 5.58 -5.44
CA PRO A 95 5.90 5.67 -5.60
C PRO A 95 6.47 4.29 -5.93
N TRP A 96 7.30 4.24 -6.97
CA TRP A 96 8.05 3.02 -7.30
C TRP A 96 9.18 2.74 -6.31
N GLY A 97 9.88 3.78 -5.87
CA GLY A 97 11.05 3.72 -4.99
C GLY A 97 11.43 5.13 -4.53
N ASN A 98 12.70 5.31 -4.11
CA ASN A 98 13.19 6.44 -3.31
C ASN A 98 12.47 7.77 -3.52
N PHE A 99 11.66 8.11 -2.52
CA PHE A 99 10.97 9.39 -2.39
C PHE A 99 11.88 10.51 -1.84
N HIS A 100 13.07 10.18 -1.32
CA HIS A 100 13.86 11.08 -0.48
C HIS A 100 15.07 11.77 -1.13
N GLN A 101 15.34 11.59 -2.44
CA GLN A 101 16.65 11.95 -3.02
C GLN A 101 16.68 13.03 -4.12
N ARG A 102 15.56 13.65 -4.52
CA ARG A 102 15.53 14.91 -5.32
C ARG A 102 14.09 15.33 -5.67
N PRO A 103 13.76 16.64 -5.80
CA PRO A 103 12.45 17.08 -6.26
C PRO A 103 12.30 16.78 -7.75
N VAL A 104 11.77 15.61 -8.09
CA VAL A 104 11.47 15.25 -9.49
C VAL A 104 9.97 14.98 -9.59
N LYS A 105 9.17 16.06 -9.51
CA LYS A 105 7.69 15.99 -9.49
C LYS A 105 7.11 15.09 -10.58
N GLN A 106 7.81 14.91 -11.70
CA GLN A 106 7.38 14.04 -12.80
C GLN A 106 7.97 12.62 -12.75
N ALA A 107 9.19 12.41 -12.25
CA ALA A 107 9.80 11.08 -12.25
C ALA A 107 9.16 10.12 -11.24
N VAL A 108 8.45 10.65 -10.23
CA VAL A 108 7.66 9.84 -9.29
C VAL A 108 6.57 9.01 -9.97
N TYR A 109 6.12 9.44 -11.17
CA TYR A 109 5.15 8.67 -11.97
C TYR A 109 5.80 7.49 -12.71
N GLN A 110 7.14 7.44 -12.78
CA GLN A 110 7.85 6.39 -13.49
C GLN A 110 8.25 5.24 -12.55
N PRO A 111 8.28 4.00 -13.07
CA PRO A 111 7.72 3.58 -14.35
C PRO A 111 6.18 3.69 -14.34
N ASP A 112 5.57 4.06 -15.46
CA ASP A 112 4.11 4.06 -15.61
C ASP A 112 3.58 2.82 -16.35
N TRP A 113 2.29 2.81 -16.70
CA TRP A 113 1.61 1.65 -17.30
C TRP A 113 2.10 1.27 -18.70
N ARG A 114 2.98 2.08 -19.32
CA ARG A 114 3.68 1.70 -20.55
C ARG A 114 4.78 0.66 -20.30
N SER A 115 5.17 0.47 -19.04
CA SER A 115 6.21 -0.47 -18.62
C SER A 115 5.60 -1.72 -17.98
N SER A 116 6.11 -2.90 -18.36
CA SER A 116 5.78 -4.16 -17.67
C SER A 116 6.23 -4.16 -16.21
N ARG A 117 7.22 -3.33 -15.85
CA ARG A 117 7.66 -3.16 -14.47
C ARG A 117 6.51 -2.65 -13.58
N ARG A 118 5.75 -1.65 -14.04
CA ARG A 118 4.56 -1.15 -13.32
C ARG A 118 3.54 -2.26 -13.07
N LEU A 119 3.23 -3.05 -14.09
CA LEU A 119 2.34 -4.20 -13.96
C LEU A 119 2.83 -5.20 -12.89
N ALA A 120 4.10 -5.61 -12.96
CA ALA A 120 4.66 -6.56 -12.00
C ALA A 120 4.58 -6.03 -10.56
N TYR A 121 4.99 -4.78 -10.35
CA TYR A 121 4.90 -4.14 -9.03
C TYR A 121 3.47 -4.09 -8.49
N THR A 122 2.50 -3.63 -9.29
CA THR A 122 1.10 -3.58 -8.84
C THR A 122 0.55 -4.98 -8.55
N LEU A 123 0.97 -6.01 -9.30
CA LEU A 123 0.62 -7.41 -9.02
C LEU A 123 1.26 -7.92 -7.72
N HIS A 124 2.50 -7.56 -7.42
CA HIS A 124 3.15 -7.94 -6.16
C HIS A 124 2.38 -7.33 -4.99
N CYS A 125 2.03 -6.04 -5.06
CA CYS A 125 1.16 -5.41 -4.07
C CYS A 125 -0.21 -6.08 -3.96
N ALA A 126 -0.83 -6.48 -5.08
CA ALA A 126 -2.12 -7.19 -5.07
C ALA A 126 -2.03 -8.54 -4.34
N ARG A 127 -0.98 -9.32 -4.61
CA ARG A 127 -0.74 -10.61 -3.93
C ARG A 127 -0.46 -10.42 -2.45
N THR A 128 0.40 -9.47 -2.10
CA THR A 128 0.67 -9.11 -0.71
C THR A 128 -0.60 -8.67 0.01
N LEU A 129 -1.42 -7.80 -0.60
CA LEU A 129 -2.68 -7.37 0.00
C LEU A 129 -3.62 -8.55 0.19
N ALA A 130 -3.83 -9.38 -0.83
CA ALA A 130 -4.71 -10.54 -0.74
C ALA A 130 -4.32 -11.50 0.40
N ALA A 131 -3.02 -11.70 0.63
CA ALA A 131 -2.53 -12.55 1.72
C ALA A 131 -2.65 -11.91 3.12
N LEU A 132 -2.71 -10.58 3.21
CA LEU A 132 -2.80 -9.84 4.48
C LEU A 132 -4.23 -9.37 4.81
N LEU A 133 -5.14 -9.41 3.84
CA LEU A 133 -6.49 -8.89 3.97
C LEU A 133 -7.29 -9.78 4.93
N PRO A 134 -7.96 -9.22 5.95
CA PRO A 134 -8.86 -9.99 6.77
C PRO A 134 -10.09 -10.45 5.97
N ASP A 135 -10.67 -11.59 6.37
CA ASP A 135 -11.90 -12.11 5.77
C ASP A 135 -13.03 -11.06 5.81
N GLY A 136 -13.72 -10.91 4.68
CA GLY A 136 -14.86 -9.99 4.56
C GLY A 136 -14.50 -8.50 4.50
N VAL A 137 -13.21 -8.14 4.49
CA VAL A 137 -12.76 -6.76 4.28
C VAL A 137 -12.53 -6.50 2.80
N GLU A 138 -12.99 -5.36 2.29
CA GLU A 138 -12.66 -4.92 0.93
C GLU A 138 -11.25 -4.32 0.90
N GLY A 139 -10.42 -4.82 -0.02
CA GLY A 139 -9.05 -4.36 -0.23
C GLY A 139 -8.94 -3.36 -1.38
N SER A 140 -8.11 -2.32 -1.23
CA SER A 140 -7.83 -1.37 -2.31
C SER A 140 -6.34 -1.17 -2.56
N ILE A 141 -5.99 -0.89 -3.82
CA ILE A 141 -4.64 -0.50 -4.21
C ILE A 141 -4.71 0.79 -4.99
N SER A 142 -3.97 1.80 -4.53
CA SER A 142 -3.74 3.02 -5.30
C SER A 142 -2.42 2.90 -6.06
N THR A 143 -2.39 3.36 -7.30
CA THR A 143 -1.19 3.36 -8.13
C THR A 143 -1.16 4.58 -9.04
N VAL A 144 -0.09 4.76 -9.82
CA VAL A 144 -0.03 5.85 -10.81
C VAL A 144 -1.20 5.72 -11.79
N PRO A 145 -1.76 6.83 -12.31
CA PRO A 145 -2.90 6.79 -13.23
C PRO A 145 -2.66 5.91 -14.47
N LEU A 146 -2.20 6.47 -15.58
CA LEU A 146 -1.79 5.73 -16.78
C LEU A 146 -0.40 6.18 -17.23
N GLY A 147 -0.14 7.47 -17.06
CA GLY A 147 1.15 8.14 -17.17
C GLY A 147 0.98 9.62 -16.81
N PHE A 148 2.07 10.39 -16.83
CA PHE A 148 2.01 11.84 -16.66
C PHE A 148 1.64 12.52 -17.98
N ALA A 149 0.74 13.51 -17.95
CA ALA A 149 0.12 14.13 -19.14
C ALA A 149 1.14 14.56 -20.22
N ALA A 150 2.22 15.24 -19.84
CA ALA A 150 3.25 15.70 -20.78
C ALA A 150 4.01 14.55 -21.49
N GLY A 151 3.93 13.32 -20.97
CA GLY A 151 4.56 12.14 -21.55
C GLY A 151 3.66 11.30 -22.46
N ILE A 152 2.38 11.66 -22.63
CA ILE A 152 1.37 10.88 -23.39
C ILE A 152 1.32 11.27 -24.88
N ALA A 153 2.09 12.27 -25.33
CA ALA A 153 2.06 12.81 -26.69
C ALA A 153 2.40 11.82 -27.82
N GLN A 154 2.87 10.59 -27.51
CA GLN A 154 3.01 9.51 -28.49
C GLN A 154 2.34 8.22 -27.95
N PRO A 155 1.24 7.75 -28.56
CA PRO A 155 0.35 6.77 -27.96
C PRO A 155 0.95 5.36 -27.97
N ARG A 156 1.44 4.90 -26.82
CA ARG A 156 1.56 3.46 -26.49
C ARG A 156 0.30 2.95 -25.78
N TRP A 157 -0.87 3.45 -26.17
CA TRP A 157 -2.13 3.15 -25.49
C TRP A 157 -2.47 1.66 -25.50
N ARG A 158 -2.15 0.97 -26.59
CA ARG A 158 -2.25 -0.50 -26.67
C ARG A 158 -1.46 -1.21 -25.57
N THR A 159 -0.27 -0.72 -25.23
CA THR A 159 0.55 -1.29 -24.14
C THR A 159 -0.07 -1.00 -22.78
N VAL A 160 -0.54 0.23 -22.56
CA VAL A 160 -1.24 0.63 -21.32
C VAL A 160 -2.46 -0.26 -21.11
N CYS A 161 -3.39 -0.30 -22.08
CA CYS A 161 -4.59 -1.13 -22.01
C CYS A 161 -4.26 -2.61 -21.80
N ARG A 162 -3.26 -3.14 -22.51
CA ARG A 162 -2.81 -4.53 -22.34
C ARG A 162 -2.31 -4.80 -20.92
N ASN A 163 -1.53 -3.90 -20.34
CA ASN A 163 -1.01 -4.07 -18.98
C ASN A 163 -2.12 -3.95 -17.94
N CYS A 164 -3.03 -2.97 -18.07
CA CYS A 164 -4.19 -2.86 -17.18
C CYS A 164 -5.11 -4.10 -17.29
N ALA A 165 -5.38 -4.59 -18.49
CA ALA A 165 -6.16 -5.82 -18.69
C ALA A 165 -5.49 -7.04 -18.05
N ARG A 166 -4.17 -7.17 -18.18
CA ARG A 166 -3.41 -8.24 -17.51
C ARG A 166 -3.48 -8.17 -16.00
N LEU A 167 -3.48 -6.97 -15.41
CA LEU A 167 -3.70 -6.82 -13.97
C LEU A 167 -5.06 -7.42 -13.58
N CYS A 168 -6.14 -6.98 -14.22
CA CYS A 168 -7.50 -7.46 -13.91
C CYS A 168 -7.66 -8.97 -14.06
N LEU A 169 -7.03 -9.57 -15.08
CA LEU A 169 -7.11 -11.01 -15.33
C LEU A 169 -6.22 -11.86 -14.42
N SER A 170 -5.17 -11.28 -13.83
CA SER A 170 -4.24 -12.01 -12.95
C SER A 170 -4.64 -11.95 -11.47
N SER A 171 -5.55 -11.04 -11.11
CA SER A 171 -6.06 -10.87 -9.74
C SER A 171 -7.29 -11.74 -9.43
N ALA A 172 -7.72 -12.59 -10.36
CA ALA A 172 -8.94 -13.39 -10.28
C ALA A 172 -8.71 -14.85 -9.82
N CYS A 173 -7.62 -15.11 -9.10
CA CYS A 173 -7.29 -16.43 -8.56
C CYS A 173 -7.45 -16.47 -7.05
#